data_AF-A0A9W8IF64-F1
#
_entry.id   AF-A0A9W8IF64-F1
#
_cell.length_a   1.000
_cell.length_b   1.000
_cell.length_c   1.000
_cell.angle_alpha   90.00
_cell.angle_beta   90.00
_cell.angle_gamma   90.00
#
_symmetry.space_group_name_H-M   'P 1'
#
loop_
_entity.id
_entity.type
_entity.pdbx_description
1 polymer ?
#
loop_
_entity_poly.entity_id
_entity_poly.type
_entity_poly.pdbx_seq_one_letter_code
_entity_poly.pdbx_strand_id
1 'polypeptide(L)'
;MELIAEIDRAEYPLIIMGDVNARMGLVAGDASRCPRGRMLHKLTKDRGFNILNKQPHTRGVPTYSIKDRKKPAKLEPYSSIVDYGLVQKCIAGSVSGFHLIDTSKDEETHTTTRIRSDHRALEFTLALPISAE
;
A
#
# COMPACT_ATOMS: atom_id res chain seq x y z
N MET A 1 -15.14 -6.43 9.56
CA MET A 1 -16.19 -5.40 9.33
C MET A 1 -15.93 -4.14 10.15
N GLU A 2 -15.13 -4.20 11.21
CA GLU A 2 -14.81 -3.07 12.10
C GLU A 2 -14.12 -1.90 11.39
N LEU A 3 -13.12 -2.15 10.53
CA LEU A 3 -12.43 -1.09 9.78
C LEU A 3 -13.37 -0.19 8.94
N ILE A 4 -14.42 -0.76 8.33
CA ILE A 4 -15.38 0.05 7.54
C ILE A 4 -16.20 0.97 8.43
N ALA A 5 -16.60 0.47 9.61
CA ALA A 5 -17.35 1.24 10.59
C ALA A 5 -16.48 2.33 11.24
N GLU A 6 -15.19 2.06 11.46
CA GLU A 6 -14.23 3.09 11.90
C GLU A 6 -14.05 4.19 10.85
N ILE A 7 -13.94 3.82 9.57
CA ILE A 7 -13.87 4.78 8.46
C ILE A 7 -15.14 5.64 8.39
N ASP A 8 -16.33 5.05 8.62
CA ASP A 8 -17.60 5.79 8.64
C ASP A 8 -17.71 6.78 9.79
N ARG A 9 -17.08 6.49 10.93
CA ARG A 9 -17.14 7.31 12.15
C ARG A 9 -16.00 8.33 12.22
N ALA A 10 -15.03 8.26 11.32
CA ALA A 10 -13.89 9.17 11.35
C ALA A 10 -14.32 10.59 11.01
N GLU A 11 -14.10 11.51 11.93
CA GLU A 11 -14.36 12.95 11.75
C GLU A 11 -13.14 13.68 11.17
N TYR A 12 -12.08 12.95 10.85
CA TYR A 12 -10.83 13.47 10.31
C TYR A 12 -10.44 12.75 9.01
N PRO A 13 -9.67 13.40 8.12
CA PRO A 13 -9.18 12.75 6.91
C PRO A 13 -8.30 11.54 7.23
N LEU A 14 -8.49 10.45 6.48
CA LEU A 14 -7.78 9.19 6.73
C LEU A 14 -6.69 8.88 5.69
N ILE A 15 -5.58 8.35 6.20
CA ILE A 15 -4.57 7.61 5.44
C ILE A 15 -4.54 6.19 6.01
N ILE A 16 -4.69 5.19 5.15
CA ILE A 16 -4.63 3.78 5.53
C ILE A 16 -3.42 3.16 4.83
N MET A 17 -2.48 2.65 5.63
CA MET A 17 -1.26 2.00 5.16
C MET A 17 -1.23 0.57 5.69
N GLY A 18 -0.94 -0.40 4.84
CA GLY A 18 -0.62 -1.73 5.35
C GLY A 18 -0.73 -2.85 4.34
N ASP A 19 -0.41 -4.04 4.84
CA ASP A 19 -0.58 -5.31 4.14
C ASP A 19 -2.06 -5.72 4.15
N VAL A 20 -2.75 -5.46 3.04
CA VAL A 20 -4.17 -5.80 2.88
C VAL A 20 -4.32 -7.28 2.51
N ASN A 21 -3.24 -7.94 2.09
CA ASN A 21 -3.22 -9.24 1.45
C ASN A 21 -4.27 -9.38 0.31
N ALA A 22 -4.73 -8.25 -0.24
CA ALA A 22 -5.72 -8.21 -1.30
C ALA A 22 -5.01 -8.13 -2.64
N ARG A 23 -5.34 -9.04 -3.56
CA ARG A 23 -4.93 -8.87 -4.96
C ARG A 23 -5.99 -8.04 -5.65
N MET A 24 -5.63 -6.84 -6.10
CA MET A 24 -6.35 -6.23 -7.21
C MET A 24 -5.69 -6.69 -8.49
N GLY A 25 -6.43 -7.44 -9.30
CA GLY A 25 -5.93 -7.78 -10.62
C GLY A 25 -5.59 -6.49 -11.38
N LEU A 26 -4.42 -6.51 -12.02
CA LEU A 26 -3.86 -5.40 -12.81
C LEU A 26 -4.70 -5.08 -14.06
N VAL A 27 -5.71 -5.90 -14.33
CA VAL A 27 -6.68 -5.79 -15.42
C VAL A 27 -8.03 -5.38 -14.84
N ALA A 28 -8.66 -4.36 -15.44
CA ALA A 28 -10.01 -3.93 -15.09
C ALA A 28 -10.96 -5.14 -15.19
N GLY A 29 -11.45 -5.64 -14.04
CA GLY A 29 -12.34 -6.79 -13.94
C GLY A 29 -11.99 -7.80 -12.85
N ASP A 30 -10.71 -7.89 -12.47
CA ASP A 30 -10.22 -9.03 -11.65
C ASP A 30 -10.10 -8.72 -10.13
N ALA A 31 -10.15 -7.43 -9.74
CA ALA A 31 -10.32 -7.03 -8.34
C ALA A 31 -11.64 -7.51 -7.69
N SER A 32 -12.61 -7.93 -8.50
CA SER A 32 -13.95 -8.37 -8.06
C SER A 32 -13.99 -9.81 -7.55
N ARG A 33 -12.97 -10.64 -7.83
CA ARG A 33 -13.02 -12.09 -7.62
C ARG A 33 -12.70 -12.57 -6.22
N CYS A 34 -11.97 -11.80 -5.40
CA CYS A 34 -11.72 -12.17 -3.99
C CYS A 34 -12.41 -11.19 -3.01
N PRO A 35 -12.94 -11.67 -1.86
CA PRO A 35 -13.60 -10.81 -0.87
C PRO A 35 -12.75 -9.62 -0.42
N ARG A 36 -11.42 -9.80 -0.31
CA ARG A 36 -10.48 -8.74 0.06
C ARG A 36 -10.30 -7.68 -1.03
N GLY A 37 -10.28 -8.09 -2.30
CA GLY A 37 -10.24 -7.17 -3.45
C GLY A 37 -11.52 -6.33 -3.55
N ARG A 38 -12.68 -6.91 -3.22
CA ARG A 38 -13.95 -6.17 -3.11
C ARG A 38 -13.93 -5.11 -2.02
N MET A 39 -13.30 -5.39 -0.87
CA MET A 39 -13.15 -4.40 0.21
C MET A 39 -12.35 -3.19 -0.28
N LEU A 40 -11.22 -3.43 -0.94
CA LEU A 40 -10.39 -2.38 -1.51
C LEU A 40 -11.14 -1.59 -2.60
N HIS A 41 -11.93 -2.27 -3.43
CA HIS A 41 -12.80 -1.62 -4.41
C HIS A 41 -13.82 -0.68 -3.75
N LYS A 42 -14.52 -1.15 -2.71
CA LYS A 42 -15.48 -0.32 -1.95
C LYS A 42 -14.82 0.91 -1.33
N LEU A 43 -13.62 0.78 -0.77
CA LEU A 43 -12.88 1.93 -0.26
C LEU A 43 -12.64 2.99 -1.35
N THR A 44 -12.24 2.56 -2.54
CA THR A 44 -11.97 3.50 -3.64
C THR A 44 -13.21 4.10 -4.30
N LYS A 45 -14.27 3.30 -4.49
CA LYS A 45 -15.49 3.72 -5.19
C LYS A 45 -16.47 4.44 -4.28
N ASP A 46 -16.71 3.89 -3.10
CA ASP A 46 -17.82 4.31 -2.24
C ASP A 46 -17.36 5.31 -1.17
N ARG A 47 -16.09 5.23 -0.75
CA ARG A 47 -15.53 6.06 0.34
C ARG A 47 -14.48 7.07 -0.12
N GLY A 48 -14.30 7.22 -1.43
CA GLY A 48 -13.47 8.27 -2.00
C GLY A 48 -11.99 8.15 -1.63
N PHE A 49 -11.45 6.94 -1.51
CA PHE A 49 -10.01 6.74 -1.38
C PHE A 49 -9.31 6.67 -2.74
N ASN A 50 -8.13 7.28 -2.83
CA ASN A 50 -7.17 7.08 -3.90
C ASN A 50 -6.11 6.08 -3.47
N ILE A 51 -5.64 5.26 -4.41
CA ILE A 51 -4.55 4.31 -4.17
C ILE A 51 -3.23 4.96 -4.56
N LEU A 52 -2.30 5.09 -3.61
CA LEU A 52 -1.01 5.73 -3.80
C LEU A 52 -0.08 4.91 -4.70
N ASN A 53 -0.07 3.58 -4.53
CA ASN A 53 0.71 2.63 -5.35
C ASN A 53 0.10 2.33 -6.74
N LYS A 54 -0.70 3.25 -7.28
CA LYS A 54 -1.16 3.26 -8.69
C LYS A 54 -0.54 4.38 -9.52
N GLN A 55 0.44 5.11 -8.98
CA GLN A 55 1.16 6.13 -9.74
C GLN A 55 1.98 5.51 -10.88
N PRO A 56 2.24 6.24 -11.99
CA PRO A 56 2.88 5.67 -13.18
C PRO A 56 4.16 4.87 -12.92
N HIS A 57 5.01 5.34 -12.01
CA HIS A 57 6.30 4.73 -11.67
C HIS A 57 6.22 3.58 -10.64
N THR A 58 5.08 3.38 -9.98
CA THR A 58 4.86 2.26 -9.04
C THR A 58 3.81 1.27 -9.54
N ARG A 59 3.14 1.58 -10.65
CA ARG A 59 2.09 0.74 -11.24
C ARG A 59 2.66 -0.60 -11.69
N GLY A 60 2.11 -1.69 -11.15
CA GLY A 60 2.53 -3.05 -11.50
C GLY A 60 3.80 -3.51 -10.78
N VAL A 61 4.43 -2.65 -9.98
CA VAL A 61 5.60 -3.01 -9.18
C VAL A 61 5.15 -3.82 -7.96
N PRO A 62 5.65 -5.05 -7.76
CA PRO A 62 5.30 -5.86 -6.60
C PRO A 62 5.72 -5.20 -5.29
N THR A 63 4.83 -5.23 -4.30
CA THR A 63 5.16 -4.81 -2.92
C THR A 63 5.70 -5.97 -2.10
N TYR A 64 5.50 -7.20 -2.55
CA TYR A 64 6.01 -8.42 -1.93
C TYR A 64 6.72 -9.28 -2.97
N SER A 65 7.90 -9.80 -2.63
CA SER A 65 8.65 -10.71 -3.48
C SER A 65 9.52 -11.66 -2.65
N ILE A 66 9.26 -12.95 -2.74
CA ILE A 66 10.15 -13.98 -2.20
C ILE A 66 11.17 -14.30 -3.29
N LYS A 67 12.42 -13.85 -3.09
CA LYS A 67 13.49 -14.04 -4.09
C LYS A 67 14.37 -15.28 -3.80
N ASP A 68 14.60 -15.62 -2.54
CA ASP A 68 15.19 -16.90 -2.10
C ASP A 68 15.46 -16.82 -0.60
N ARG A 69 14.81 -17.66 0.21
CA ARG A 69 15.16 -17.80 1.64
C ARG A 69 15.05 -19.25 2.06
N LYS A 70 16.11 -20.04 1.81
CA LYS A 70 16.42 -21.33 2.50
C LYS A 70 15.18 -22.20 2.82
N LYS A 71 14.26 -22.36 1.87
CA LYS A 71 13.04 -23.18 2.00
C LYS A 71 13.01 -24.18 0.84
N PRO A 72 12.40 -25.36 1.04
CA PRO A 72 12.63 -26.54 0.21
C PRO A 72 12.40 -26.22 -1.28
N ALA A 73 13.20 -26.84 -2.15
CA ALA A 73 13.41 -26.60 -3.58
C ALA A 73 12.16 -26.67 -4.52
N LYS A 74 10.99 -26.24 -4.05
CA LYS A 74 9.68 -26.38 -4.73
C LYS A 74 8.81 -25.12 -4.68
N LEU A 75 9.29 -24.00 -4.13
CA LEU A 75 8.55 -22.73 -4.20
C LEU A 75 9.12 -21.90 -5.35
N GLU A 76 8.39 -21.84 -6.45
CA GLU A 76 8.66 -20.92 -7.56
C GLU A 76 8.72 -19.47 -7.03
N PRO A 77 9.56 -18.61 -7.63
CA PRO A 77 9.61 -17.19 -7.31
C PRO A 77 8.21 -16.58 -7.33
N TYR A 78 7.81 -15.98 -6.21
CA TYR A 78 6.47 -15.42 -6.04
C TYR A 78 6.56 -13.93 -5.77
N SER A 79 5.86 -13.15 -6.60
CA SER A 79 5.75 -11.70 -6.49
C SER A 79 4.28 -11.28 -6.51
N SER A 80 3.90 -10.33 -5.65
CA SER A 80 2.51 -9.85 -5.56
C SER A 80 2.45 -8.40 -5.08
N ILE A 81 1.35 -7.74 -5.42
CA ILE A 81 0.95 -6.45 -4.84
C ILE A 81 -0.10 -6.74 -3.78
N VAL A 82 0.30 -6.60 -2.52
CA VAL A 82 -0.54 -6.91 -1.35
C VAL A 82 -0.58 -5.77 -0.34
N ASP A 83 0.44 -4.92 -0.35
CA ASP A 83 0.53 -3.72 0.47
C ASP A 83 -0.03 -2.53 -0.31
N TYR A 84 -0.85 -1.71 0.34
CA TYR A 84 -1.43 -0.52 -0.29
C TYR A 84 -1.34 0.68 0.64
N GLY A 85 -1.09 1.84 0.03
CA GLY A 85 -1.35 3.13 0.65
C GLY A 85 -2.64 3.70 0.08
N LEU A 86 -3.59 4.01 0.96
CA LEU A 86 -4.86 4.63 0.62
C LEU A 86 -4.93 6.01 1.27
N VAL A 87 -5.31 7.01 0.47
CA VAL A 87 -5.49 8.37 0.95
C VAL A 87 -6.90 8.84 0.59
N GLN A 88 -7.59 9.47 1.53
CA GLN A 88 -8.89 10.06 1.24
C GLN A 88 -8.74 11.23 0.26
N LYS A 89 -9.65 11.33 -0.73
CA LYS A 89 -9.56 12.31 -1.83
C LYS A 89 -9.34 13.75 -1.38
N CYS A 90 -9.94 14.15 -0.25
CA CYS A 90 -9.83 15.51 0.28
C CYS A 90 -8.41 15.92 0.68
N ILE A 91 -7.54 14.95 1.02
CA ILE A 91 -6.13 15.20 1.39
C ILE A 91 -5.14 14.59 0.38
N ALA A 92 -5.62 14.02 -0.72
CA ALA A 92 -4.76 13.39 -1.71
C ALA A 92 -3.78 14.38 -2.36
N GLY A 93 -4.15 15.65 -2.49
CA GLY A 93 -3.28 16.71 -3.00
C GLY A 93 -2.11 17.08 -2.07
N SER A 94 -2.20 16.72 -0.79
CA SER A 94 -1.14 16.92 0.21
C SER A 94 -0.10 15.79 0.20
N VAL A 95 -0.34 14.71 -0.53
CA VAL A 95 0.58 13.57 -0.63
C VAL A 95 1.45 13.72 -1.87
N SER A 96 2.77 13.64 -1.70
CA SER A 96 3.74 13.69 -2.79
C SER A 96 4.86 12.65 -2.60
N GLY A 97 5.68 12.45 -3.64
CA GLY A 97 6.88 11.62 -3.53
C GLY A 97 6.65 10.14 -3.23
N PHE A 98 5.47 9.58 -3.52
CA PHE A 98 5.19 8.18 -3.22
C PHE A 98 6.15 7.24 -3.98
N HIS A 99 6.79 6.30 -3.30
CA HIS A 99 7.63 5.29 -3.94
C HIS A 99 7.74 4.00 -3.11
N LEU A 100 8.29 2.96 -3.74
CA LEU A 100 8.50 1.65 -3.12
C LEU A 100 10.00 1.46 -2.88
N ILE A 101 10.37 1.25 -1.63
CA ILE A 101 11.76 1.00 -1.24
C ILE A 101 11.99 -0.50 -1.16
N ASP A 102 13.01 -1.00 -1.87
CA ASP A 102 13.43 -2.40 -1.76
C ASP A 102 14.11 -2.62 -0.40
N THR A 103 13.49 -3.41 0.48
CA THR A 103 14.04 -3.76 1.80
C THR A 103 14.75 -5.12 1.81
N SER A 104 14.93 -5.73 0.64
CA SER A 104 15.62 -7.03 0.52
C SER A 104 17.13 -6.94 0.69
N LYS A 105 17.69 -5.72 0.65
CA LYS A 105 19.10 -5.41 0.84
C LYS A 105 19.30 -4.61 2.12
N ASP A 106 20.37 -4.93 2.86
CA ASP A 106 20.86 -4.09 3.94
C ASP A 106 21.46 -2.83 3.31
N GLU A 107 20.82 -1.69 3.50
CA GLU A 107 21.43 -0.38 3.24
C GLU A 107 21.54 0.34 4.57
N GLU A 108 22.75 0.48 5.10
CA GLU A 108 23.03 1.40 6.20
C GLU A 108 22.78 2.82 5.69
N THR A 109 21.69 3.42 6.15
CA THR A 109 21.53 4.87 6.11
C THR A 109 21.51 5.38 7.54
N HIS A 110 22.25 6.46 7.80
CA HIS A 110 22.58 7.01 9.12
C HIS A 110 21.40 7.38 10.06
N THR A 111 20.15 7.15 9.68
CA THR A 111 18.97 7.61 10.43
C THR A 111 17.81 6.62 10.52
N THR A 112 17.83 5.46 9.84
CA THR A 112 16.74 4.46 9.94
C THR A 112 17.27 3.03 9.84
N THR A 113 16.97 2.19 10.84
CA THR A 113 17.18 0.74 10.77
C THR A 113 16.18 0.16 9.78
N ARG A 114 16.61 -0.14 8.55
CA ARG A 114 15.75 -0.78 7.54
C ARG A 114 15.56 -2.25 7.89
N ILE A 115 14.32 -2.66 8.14
CA ILE A 115 13.98 -4.06 8.46
C ILE A 115 14.11 -4.89 7.17
N ARG A 116 14.98 -5.90 7.18
CA ARG A 116 15.13 -6.83 6.06
C ARG A 116 13.87 -7.68 5.87
N SER A 117 13.07 -7.35 4.87
CA SER A 117 11.79 -8.02 4.59
C SER A 117 11.68 -8.48 3.13
N ASP A 118 10.78 -9.43 2.90
CA ASP A 118 10.34 -9.77 1.53
C ASP A 118 9.31 -8.74 1.01
N HIS A 119 8.89 -7.80 1.86
CA HIS A 119 8.07 -6.65 1.50
C HIS A 119 8.93 -5.44 1.12
N ARG A 120 8.39 -4.57 0.28
CA ARG A 120 8.91 -3.23 0.02
C ARG A 120 8.27 -2.25 1.00
N ALA A 121 9.03 -1.27 1.47
CA ALA A 121 8.45 -0.19 2.25
C ALA A 121 7.67 0.77 1.33
N LEU A 122 6.55 1.28 1.83
CA LEU A 122 5.75 2.30 1.19
C LEU A 122 6.18 3.65 1.77
N GLU A 123 6.82 4.50 0.97
CA GLU A 123 7.27 5.83 1.41
C GLU A 123 6.54 6.93 0.66
N PHE A 124 6.19 8.02 1.36
CA PHE A 124 5.60 9.23 0.79
C PHE A 124 5.81 10.42 1.72
N THR A 125 5.65 11.62 1.18
CA THR A 125 5.65 12.88 1.94
C THR A 125 4.23 13.40 2.08
N LEU A 126 3.86 13.80 3.29
CA LEU A 126 2.59 14.46 3.57
C LEU A 126 2.84 15.92 3.97
N ALA A 127 2.37 16.85 3.15
CA ALA A 127 2.36 18.27 3.47
C ALA A 127 1.09 18.60 4.25
N LEU A 128 1.16 18.49 5.58
CA LEU A 128 0.10 19.00 6.45
C LEU A 128 0.27 20.51 6.61
N PRO A 129 -0.80 21.32 6.46
CA PRO A 129 -0.74 22.70 6.89
C PRO A 129 -0.42 22.70 8.39
N ILE A 130 0.58 23.48 8.80
CA ILE A 130 0.84 23.77 10.20
C ILE A 130 -0.43 24.43 10.72
N SER A 131 -1.19 23.78 11.61
CA SER A 131 -2.24 24.48 12.33
C SER A 131 -1.53 25.47 13.23
N ALA A 132 -1.63 26.76 12.90
CA ALA A 132 -1.39 27.80 13.88
C ALA A 132 -2.51 27.66 14.91
N GLU A 133 -2.20 27.06 16.05
CA GLU A 133 -2.98 27.26 17.28
C GLU A 133 -2.79 28.70 17.77
#